data_AF-A0A4Q4XEP3-F1
#
_entry.id   AF-A0A4Q4XEP3-F1
#
_cell.length_a   1.000
_cell.length_b   1.000
_cell.length_c   1.000
_cell.angle_alpha   90.00
_cell.angle_beta   90.00
_cell.angle_gamma   90.00
#
_symmetry.space_group_name_H-M   'P 1'
#
loop_
_entity.id
_entity.type
_entity.pdbx_description
1 polymer ?
#
loop_
_entity_poly.entity_id
_entity_poly.type
_entity_poly.pdbx_seq_one_letter_code
_entity_poly.pdbx_strand_id
1 'polypeptide(L)'
;MATLPFDQLLAPLPGAQPCGEDMLFSAEFDSIQDARRFDDPSLDQGEWVTEIKEADWRAVIAESTSLLQNRTKDLRLAAWLAEALSKECGFAGLREGYELIAGLCEQFWEHLYPLPEADDPEARTGRMAWLATRSSQLICEVPLPGRSHPPRSGTGRRAVARKNHAGAV
;
A
#
# COMPACT_ATOMS: atom_id res chain seq x y z
N MET A 1 -3.23 4.72 18.43
CA MET A 1 -2.46 5.06 17.23
C MET A 1 -1.46 3.93 17.05
N ALA A 2 -1.39 3.30 15.88
CA ALA A 2 -0.37 2.29 15.63
C ALA A 2 0.95 3.04 15.48
N THR A 3 1.91 2.75 16.36
CA THR A 3 3.24 3.36 16.34
C THR A 3 4.22 2.30 15.90
N LEU A 4 4.98 2.60 14.85
CA LEU A 4 6.04 1.71 14.38
C LEU A 4 7.09 1.48 15.48
N PRO A 5 7.60 0.25 15.63
CA PRO A 5 8.71 -0.04 16.53
C PRO A 5 10.04 0.41 15.91
N PHE A 6 10.26 1.72 15.84
CA PHE A 6 11.41 2.35 15.18
C PHE A 6 12.75 1.77 15.60
N ASP A 7 12.97 1.56 16.90
CA ASP A 7 14.22 1.00 17.43
C ASP A 7 14.55 -0.38 16.83
N GLN A 8 13.52 -1.19 16.54
CA GLN A 8 13.69 -2.52 15.94
C GLN A 8 13.83 -2.42 14.43
N LEU A 9 13.05 -1.54 13.79
CA LEU A 9 13.08 -1.34 12.34
C LEU A 9 14.39 -0.72 11.86
N LEU A 10 15.01 0.13 12.69
CA LEU A 10 16.28 0.79 12.41
C LEU A 10 17.48 0.07 13.04
N ALA A 11 17.26 -1.03 13.78
CA ALA A 11 18.37 -1.88 14.20
C ALA A 11 19.00 -2.57 12.97
N PRO A 12 20.35 -2.63 12.86
CA PRO A 12 21.00 -3.41 11.82
C PRO A 12 20.62 -4.88 11.95
N LEU A 13 20.47 -5.56 10.81
CA LEU A 13 20.21 -7.00 10.80
C LEU A 13 21.45 -7.76 11.29
N PRO A 14 21.28 -8.90 12.00
CA PRO A 14 22.39 -9.71 12.46
C PRO A 14 23.26 -10.22 11.30
N GLY A 15 24.58 -10.28 11.51
CA GLY A 15 25.53 -10.83 10.55
C GLY A 15 26.39 -9.76 9.88
N ALA A 16 26.96 -10.12 8.72
CA ALA A 16 27.90 -9.25 8.00
C ALA A 16 27.23 -8.20 7.11
N GLN A 17 25.94 -8.39 6.78
CA GLN A 17 25.18 -7.50 5.91
C GLN A 17 24.07 -6.81 6.73
N PRO A 18 24.28 -5.57 7.22
CA PRO A 18 23.34 -4.90 8.12
C PRO A 18 21.98 -4.59 7.46
N CYS A 19 21.93 -4.62 6.13
CA CYS A 19 20.70 -4.47 5.34
C CYS A 19 20.07 -5.79 4.91
N GLY A 20 20.66 -6.93 5.27
CA GLY A 20 20.15 -8.25 4.88
C GLY A 20 20.31 -8.48 3.38
N GLU A 21 19.28 -9.01 2.73
CA GLU A 21 19.30 -9.42 1.32
C GLU A 21 18.30 -8.64 0.45
N ASP A 22 18.51 -8.64 -0.87
CA ASP A 22 17.55 -8.11 -1.83
C ASP A 22 16.40 -9.09 -2.01
N MET A 23 15.19 -8.66 -1.64
CA MET A 23 13.99 -9.48 -1.63
C MET A 23 13.08 -9.25 -2.84
N LEU A 24 13.53 -8.53 -3.88
CA LEU A 24 12.69 -8.13 -5.03
C LEU A 24 11.93 -9.29 -5.69
N PHE A 25 12.55 -10.46 -5.78
CA PHE A 25 11.97 -11.65 -6.44
C PHE A 25 11.51 -12.71 -5.43
N SER A 26 11.33 -12.32 -4.16
CA SER A 26 10.85 -13.22 -3.11
C SER A 26 9.34 -13.39 -3.16
N ALA A 27 8.85 -14.55 -2.71
CA ALA A 27 7.43 -14.79 -2.57
C ALA A 27 6.78 -13.84 -1.56
N GLU A 28 7.54 -13.38 -0.56
CA GLU A 28 7.08 -12.40 0.42
C GLU A 28 6.86 -11.01 -0.22
N PHE A 29 7.69 -10.57 -1.16
CA PHE A 29 7.43 -9.33 -1.92
C PHE A 29 6.21 -9.46 -2.83
N ASP A 30 6.06 -10.61 -3.49
CA ASP A 30 4.88 -10.91 -4.32
C ASP A 30 3.59 -10.90 -3.47
N SER A 31 3.64 -11.50 -2.28
CA SER A 31 2.54 -11.50 -1.30
C SER A 31 2.11 -10.08 -0.93
N ILE A 32 3.06 -9.22 -0.56
CA ILE A 32 2.77 -7.83 -0.19
C ILE A 32 2.23 -7.04 -1.38
N GLN A 33 2.79 -7.25 -2.57
CA GLN A 33 2.31 -6.60 -3.78
C GLN A 33 0.87 -7.02 -4.12
N ASP A 34 0.54 -8.31 -3.96
CA ASP A 34 -0.80 -8.82 -4.16
C ASP A 34 -1.77 -8.29 -3.09
N ALA A 35 -1.36 -8.22 -1.82
CA ALA A 35 -2.15 -7.61 -0.74
C ALA A 35 -2.44 -6.12 -0.98
N ARG A 36 -1.53 -5.39 -1.63
CA ARG A 36 -1.74 -3.97 -2.04
C ARG A 36 -2.68 -3.80 -3.22
N ARG A 37 -2.90 -4.85 -4.02
CA ARG A 37 -3.70 -4.75 -5.25
C ARG A 37 -5.17 -4.58 -4.87
N PHE A 38 -5.80 -3.57 -5.44
CA PHE A 38 -7.24 -3.40 -5.43
C PHE A 38 -7.71 -3.16 -6.86
N ASP A 39 -8.91 -3.64 -7.17
CA ASP A 39 -9.55 -3.37 -8.45
C ASP A 39 -10.29 -2.04 -8.37
N ASP A 40 -10.29 -1.27 -9.47
CA ASP A 40 -11.07 -0.04 -9.54
C ASP A 40 -12.56 -0.40 -9.73
N PRO A 41 -13.43 -0.12 -8.73
CA PRO A 41 -14.83 -0.50 -8.80
C PRO A 41 -15.63 0.32 -9.82
N SER A 42 -15.03 1.36 -10.43
CA SER A 42 -15.64 2.18 -11.47
C SER A 42 -15.45 1.64 -12.89
N LEU A 43 -14.59 0.63 -13.09
CA LEU A 43 -14.38 -0.02 -14.38
C LEU A 43 -15.47 -1.07 -14.65
N ASP A 44 -15.97 -1.09 -15.89
CA ASP A 44 -16.94 -2.09 -16.35
C ASP A 44 -16.28 -3.46 -16.46
N GLN A 45 -16.75 -4.44 -15.69
CA GLN A 45 -16.23 -5.81 -15.68
C GLN A 45 -16.71 -6.64 -16.90
N GLY A 46 -17.59 -6.11 -17.74
CA GLY A 46 -18.16 -6.85 -18.87
C GLY A 46 -19.04 -8.02 -18.41
N GLU A 47 -19.14 -9.09 -19.21
CA GLU A 47 -20.00 -10.25 -18.92
C GLU A 47 -19.44 -11.19 -17.83
N TRP A 48 -18.20 -11.01 -17.39
CA TRP A 48 -17.56 -11.82 -16.36
C TRP A 48 -17.49 -11.03 -15.05
N VAL A 49 -18.47 -11.24 -14.17
CA VAL A 49 -18.46 -10.65 -12.82
C VAL A 49 -17.48 -11.45 -11.97
N THR A 50 -16.33 -10.85 -11.67
CA THR A 50 -15.38 -11.36 -10.67
C THR A 50 -15.54 -10.63 -9.35
N GLU A 51 -15.15 -11.26 -8.24
CA GLU A 51 -15.08 -10.55 -6.96
C GLU A 51 -14.12 -9.36 -7.10
N ILE A 52 -14.57 -8.17 -6.71
CA ILE A 52 -13.73 -6.97 -6.66
C ILE A 52 -12.67 -7.23 -5.60
N LYS A 53 -11.40 -7.24 -6.02
CA LYS A 53 -10.31 -7.33 -5.07
C LYS A 53 -10.18 -6.02 -4.30
N GLU A 54 -10.25 -6.10 -2.97
CA GLU A 54 -9.86 -5.02 -2.08
C GLU A 54 -8.43 -5.23 -1.59
N ALA A 55 -7.72 -4.13 -1.34
CA ALA A 55 -6.40 -4.20 -0.75
C ALA A 55 -6.48 -4.49 0.76
N ASP A 56 -5.63 -5.39 1.24
CA ASP A 56 -5.45 -5.67 2.67
C ASP A 56 -4.29 -4.84 3.22
N TRP A 57 -4.57 -3.58 3.56
CA TRP A 57 -3.55 -2.68 4.10
C TRP A 57 -2.95 -3.15 5.43
N ARG A 58 -3.69 -3.95 6.22
CA ARG A 58 -3.18 -4.50 7.48
C ARG A 58 -2.17 -5.60 7.25
N ALA A 59 -2.42 -6.48 6.27
CA ALA A 59 -1.44 -7.47 5.83
C ALA A 59 -0.16 -6.77 5.32
N VAL A 60 -0.30 -5.73 4.51
CA VAL A 60 0.85 -4.93 4.01
C VAL A 60 1.66 -4.34 5.16
N ILE A 61 1.00 -3.76 6.17
CA ILE A 61 1.70 -3.23 7.36
C ILE A 61 2.44 -4.35 8.10
N ALA A 62 1.75 -5.46 8.40
CA ALA A 62 2.30 -6.55 9.19
C ALA A 62 3.50 -7.22 8.49
N GLU A 63 3.33 -7.60 7.22
CA GLU A 63 4.35 -8.28 6.44
C GLU A 63 5.55 -7.37 6.15
N SER A 64 5.31 -6.11 5.75
CA SER A 64 6.41 -5.16 5.51
C SER A 64 7.20 -4.86 6.77
N THR A 65 6.52 -4.66 7.90
CA THR A 65 7.19 -4.45 9.21
C THR A 65 8.03 -5.66 9.58
N SER A 66 7.50 -6.87 9.41
CA SER A 66 8.22 -8.12 9.70
C SER A 66 9.48 -8.28 8.84
N LEU A 67 9.37 -8.04 7.53
CA LEU A 67 10.53 -8.13 6.63
C LEU A 67 11.58 -7.06 6.94
N LEU A 68 11.17 -5.82 7.23
CA LEU A 68 12.08 -4.74 7.60
C LEU A 68 12.84 -5.02 8.91
N GLN A 69 12.20 -5.70 9.85
CA GLN A 69 12.84 -6.09 11.13
C GLN A 69 13.80 -7.26 10.99
N ASN A 70 13.52 -8.20 10.07
CA ASN A 70 14.13 -9.54 10.16
C ASN A 70 14.91 -9.98 8.92
N ARG A 71 14.69 -9.37 7.75
CA ARG A 71 15.20 -9.91 6.48
C ARG A 71 15.88 -8.89 5.59
N THR A 72 15.34 -7.67 5.47
CA THR A 72 15.86 -6.68 4.51
C THR A 72 15.67 -5.25 5.00
N LYS A 73 16.56 -4.34 4.63
CA LYS A 73 16.33 -2.89 4.70
C LYS A 73 16.13 -2.38 3.28
N ASP A 74 14.89 -2.01 2.94
CA ASP A 74 14.49 -1.78 1.55
C ASP A 74 13.54 -0.58 1.42
N LEU A 75 13.89 0.37 0.54
CA LEU A 75 13.10 1.58 0.27
C LEU A 75 11.79 1.30 -0.47
N ARG A 76 11.73 0.25 -1.30
CA ARG A 76 10.50 -0.16 -1.99
C ARG A 76 9.48 -0.61 -0.96
N LEU A 77 9.92 -1.45 -0.03
CA LEU A 77 9.12 -1.97 1.06
C LEU A 77 8.71 -0.87 2.05
N ALA A 78 9.63 0.02 2.42
CA ALA A 78 9.33 1.16 3.29
C ALA A 78 8.31 2.12 2.66
N ALA A 79 8.37 2.34 1.34
CA ALA A 79 7.39 3.14 0.62
C ALA A 79 5.99 2.49 0.60
N TRP A 80 5.91 1.16 0.45
CA TRP A 80 4.65 0.42 0.56
C TRP A 80 4.07 0.46 1.97
N LEU A 81 4.92 0.34 2.99
CA LEU A 81 4.52 0.50 4.38
C LEU A 81 3.98 1.92 4.64
N ALA A 82 4.64 2.96 4.13
CA ALA A 82 4.19 4.35 4.27
C ALA A 82 2.79 4.58 3.65
N GLU A 83 2.54 4.01 2.45
CA GLU A 83 1.22 4.04 1.83
C GLU A 83 0.17 3.34 2.71
N ALA A 84 0.45 2.12 3.16
CA ALA A 84 -0.50 1.33 3.95
C ALA A 84 -0.80 1.97 5.31
N LEU A 85 0.21 2.53 5.97
CA LEU A 85 0.02 3.31 7.20
C LEU A 85 -0.86 4.54 6.94
N SER A 86 -0.67 5.24 5.82
CA SER A 86 -1.55 6.35 5.46
C SER A 86 -2.99 5.91 5.19
N LYS A 87 -3.20 4.72 4.62
CA LYS A 87 -4.54 4.17 4.38
C LYS A 87 -5.28 3.82 5.68
N GLU A 88 -4.58 3.30 6.67
CA GLU A 88 -5.17 2.95 7.97
C GLU A 88 -5.24 4.13 8.95
N CYS A 89 -4.26 5.05 8.92
CA CYS A 89 -4.03 6.07 9.95
C CYS A 89 -3.98 7.51 9.42
N GLY A 90 -4.24 7.75 8.13
CA GLY A 90 -4.22 9.07 7.51
C GLY A 90 -2.87 9.77 7.64
N PHE A 91 -2.90 11.08 7.92
CA PHE A 91 -1.69 11.91 8.05
C PHE A 91 -0.67 11.36 9.05
N ALA A 92 -1.13 10.80 10.16
CA ALA A 92 -0.24 10.25 11.19
C ALA A 92 0.55 9.06 10.65
N GLY A 93 -0.10 8.19 9.86
CA GLY A 93 0.56 7.05 9.23
C GLY A 93 1.55 7.46 8.15
N LEU A 94 1.20 8.47 7.35
CA LEU A 94 2.11 9.01 6.35
C LEU A 94 3.38 9.58 6.99
N ARG A 95 3.23 10.35 8.08
CA ARG A 95 4.36 10.87 8.87
C ARG A 95 5.28 9.74 9.34
N GLU A 96 4.74 8.70 9.96
CA GLU A 96 5.57 7.58 10.45
C GLU A 96 6.30 6.84 9.32
N GLY A 97 5.66 6.68 8.17
CA GLY A 97 6.31 6.12 6.98
C GLY A 97 7.50 6.94 6.50
N TYR A 98 7.36 8.27 6.44
CA TYR A 98 8.46 9.17 6.05
C TYR A 98 9.58 9.24 7.11
N GLU A 99 9.23 9.24 8.40
CA GLU A 99 10.22 9.15 9.50
C GLU A 99 11.06 7.88 9.38
N LEU A 100 10.43 6.74 9.04
CA LEU A 100 11.14 5.47 8.86
C LEU A 100 12.07 5.53 7.64
N ILE A 101 11.58 6.04 6.51
CA ILE A 101 12.39 6.18 5.29
C ILE A 101 13.60 7.08 5.53
N ALA A 102 13.42 8.20 6.24
CA ALA A 102 14.52 9.08 6.63
C ALA A 102 15.56 8.34 7.47
N GLY A 103 15.14 7.63 8.52
CA GLY A 103 16.04 6.84 9.37
C GLY A 103 16.78 5.75 8.60
N LEU A 104 16.12 5.08 7.66
CA LEU A 104 16.76 4.07 6.79
C LEU A 104 17.83 4.70 5.90
N CYS A 105 17.53 5.84 5.27
CA CYS A 105 18.49 6.57 4.45
C CYS A 105 19.69 7.05 5.28
N GLU A 106 19.46 7.63 6.46
CA GLU A 106 20.53 8.15 7.32
C GLU A 106 21.48 7.05 7.82
N GLN A 107 20.95 5.87 8.17
CA GLN A 107 21.74 4.81 8.80
C GLN A 107 22.33 3.80 7.81
N PHE A 108 21.67 3.58 6.67
CA PHE A 108 21.95 2.43 5.81
C PHE A 108 22.23 2.79 4.36
N TRP A 109 22.38 4.07 4.00
CA TRP A 109 22.45 4.55 2.61
C TRP A 109 23.28 3.70 1.66
N GLU A 110 24.50 3.33 2.04
CA GLU A 110 25.44 2.58 1.19
C GLU A 110 24.98 1.16 0.85
N HIS A 111 24.17 0.54 1.72
CA HIS A 111 23.77 -0.88 1.62
C HIS A 111 22.25 -1.08 1.52
N LEU A 112 21.48 0.01 1.58
CA LEU A 112 20.03 0.00 1.52
C LEU A 112 19.53 -0.49 0.15
N TYR A 113 18.53 -1.38 0.13
CA TYR A 113 17.97 -1.86 -1.13
C TYR A 113 16.94 -0.87 -1.73
N PRO A 114 16.84 -0.76 -3.07
CA PRO A 114 17.74 -1.36 -4.05
C PRO A 114 19.14 -0.74 -3.96
N LEU A 115 20.18 -1.54 -4.19
CA LEU A 115 21.55 -1.04 -4.17
C LEU A 115 21.74 0.03 -5.25
N PRO A 116 22.60 1.04 -5.02
CA PRO A 116 22.86 2.04 -6.03
C PRO A 116 23.73 1.38 -7.10
N GLU A 117 23.22 1.29 -8.33
CA GLU A 117 24.02 0.90 -9.47
C GLU A 117 24.80 2.12 -9.96
N ALA A 118 26.08 1.92 -10.30
CA ALA A 118 26.97 3.03 -10.69
C ALA A 118 26.43 3.85 -11.89
N ASP A 119 25.61 3.20 -12.72
CA ASP A 119 25.09 3.76 -13.96
C ASP A 119 23.58 4.06 -13.89
N ASP A 120 22.91 3.72 -12.78
CA ASP A 120 21.45 3.90 -12.60
C ASP A 120 21.07 4.28 -11.15
N PRO A 121 21.23 5.57 -10.77
CA PRO A 121 20.71 6.10 -9.51
C PRO A 121 19.17 6.26 -9.51
N GLU A 122 18.48 5.94 -10.62
CA GLU A 122 17.04 6.19 -10.78
C GLU A 122 16.21 5.18 -10.00
N ALA A 123 16.71 3.98 -9.70
CA ALA A 123 15.93 2.99 -8.96
C ALA A 123 15.46 3.51 -7.58
N ARG A 124 16.36 4.15 -6.81
CA ARG A 124 16.01 4.76 -5.51
C ARG A 124 15.20 6.03 -5.70
N THR A 125 15.67 6.92 -6.58
CA THR A 125 15.05 8.24 -6.81
C THR A 125 13.64 8.10 -7.37
N GLY A 126 13.43 7.19 -8.31
CA GLY A 126 12.13 6.87 -8.92
C GLY A 126 11.14 6.30 -7.89
N ARG A 127 11.61 5.47 -6.94
CA ARG A 127 10.74 5.00 -5.85
C ARG A 127 10.28 6.15 -4.95
N MET A 128 11.17 7.08 -4.63
CA MET A 128 10.82 8.26 -3.82
C MET A 128 9.93 9.24 -4.58
N ALA A 129 10.15 9.43 -5.88
CA ALA A 129 9.29 10.24 -6.74
C ALA A 129 7.87 9.65 -6.85
N TRP A 130 7.77 8.32 -6.98
CA TRP A 130 6.49 7.60 -6.91
C TRP A 130 5.80 7.85 -5.57
N LEU A 131 6.50 7.69 -4.44
CA LEU A 131 5.91 7.89 -3.11
C LEU A 131 5.46 9.34 -2.91
N ALA A 132 6.22 10.33 -3.37
CA ALA A 132 5.83 11.74 -3.29
C ALA A 132 4.54 12.02 -4.07
N THR A 133 4.43 11.48 -5.29
CA THR A 133 3.20 11.58 -6.10
C THR A 133 2.03 10.89 -5.42
N ARG A 134 2.26 9.68 -4.90
CA ARG A 134 1.24 8.90 -4.20
C ARG A 134 0.77 9.57 -2.91
N SER A 135 1.67 10.20 -2.18
CA SER A 135 1.37 10.95 -0.95
C SER A 135 0.37 12.07 -1.19
N SER A 136 0.48 12.79 -2.31
CA SER A 136 -0.50 13.82 -2.70
C SER A 136 -1.92 13.24 -2.85
N GLN A 137 -2.04 12.05 -3.46
CA GLN A 137 -3.32 11.36 -3.61
C GLN A 137 -3.87 10.91 -2.25
N LEU A 138 -3.02 10.27 -1.43
CA LEU A 138 -3.39 9.80 -0.09
C LEU A 138 -3.87 10.94 0.81
N ILE A 139 -3.19 12.08 0.77
CA ILE A 139 -3.57 13.30 1.50
C ILE A 139 -4.99 13.75 1.11
N CYS A 140 -5.35 13.68 -0.18
CA CYS A 140 -6.68 14.04 -0.65
C CYS A 140 -7.77 13.03 -0.23
N GLU A 141 -7.39 11.79 0.06
CA GLU A 141 -8.31 10.74 0.53
C GLU A 141 -8.60 10.82 2.04
N VAL A 142 -7.74 11.49 2.84
CA VAL A 142 -7.94 11.60 4.29
C VAL A 142 -9.24 12.37 4.59
N PRO A 143 -10.18 11.79 5.38
CA PRO A 143 -11.40 12.49 5.76
C PRO A 143 -11.12 13.78 6.53
N LEU A 144 -11.63 14.90 6.02
CA LEU A 144 -11.56 16.19 6.72
C LEU A 144 -12.78 16.36 7.63
N PRO A 145 -12.61 16.78 8.90
CA PRO A 145 -13.72 17.12 9.77
C PRO A 145 -14.63 18.17 9.09
N GLY A 146 -15.93 17.87 8.96
CA GLY A 146 -16.92 18.78 8.38
C GLY A 146 -17.28 18.53 6.91
N ARG A 147 -16.66 17.58 6.21
CA ARG A 147 -17.17 17.06 4.92
C ARG A 147 -18.12 15.89 5.18
N SER A 148 -19.43 16.15 5.20
CA SER A 148 -20.44 15.11 5.08
C SER A 148 -20.34 14.49 3.67
N HIS A 149 -19.90 13.24 3.57
CA HIS A 149 -20.05 12.48 2.32
C HIS A 149 -21.56 12.27 2.11
N PRO A 150 -22.18 12.69 0.98
CA PRO A 150 -23.55 12.29 0.73
C PRO A 150 -23.59 10.75 0.66
N PRO A 151 -24.62 10.09 1.23
CA PRO A 151 -24.73 8.65 1.09
C PRO A 151 -24.73 8.31 -0.40
N ARG A 152 -23.86 7.39 -0.82
CA ARG A 152 -23.90 6.82 -2.17
C ARG A 152 -25.26 6.14 -2.33
N SER A 153 -26.23 6.86 -2.88
CA SER A 153 -27.56 6.34 -3.14
C SER A 153 -27.47 5.30 -4.26
N GLY A 154 -27.43 4.03 -3.89
CA GLY A 154 -27.78 2.92 -4.77
C GLY A 154 -29.27 2.99 -5.10
N THR A 155 -29.65 3.85 -6.04
CA THR A 155 -30.99 3.88 -6.61
C THR A 155 -30.94 3.39 -8.04
N GLY A 156 -30.95 2.06 -8.15
CA GLY A 156 -31.17 1.31 -9.39
C GLY A 156 -32.22 0.22 -9.21
N ARG A 157 -33.25 0.40 -8.37
CA ARG A 157 -34.44 -0.46 -8.42
C ARG A 157 -35.26 -0.06 -9.65
N ARG A 158 -34.99 -0.70 -10.80
CA ARG A 158 -35.99 -0.78 -11.87
C ARG A 158 -37.02 -1.82 -11.47
N ALA A 159 -38.26 -1.35 -11.33
CA ALA A 159 -39.44 -2.15 -11.07
C ALA A 159 -39.61 -3.22 -12.16
N VAL A 160 -39.69 -4.48 -11.73
CA VAL A 160 -40.21 -5.57 -12.56
C VAL A 160 -41.72 -5.38 -12.66
N ALA A 161 -42.19 -4.86 -13.80
CA ALA A 161 -43.60 -4.88 -14.13
C ALA A 161 -44.01 -6.32 -14.45
N ARG A 162 -44.67 -6.98 -13.49
CA ARG A 162 -45.42 -8.22 -13.71
C ARG A 162 -46.59 -7.92 -14.65
N LYS A 163 -46.66 -8.59 -15.79
CA LYS A 163 -47.93 -8.85 -16.49
C LYS A 163 -48.18 -10.36 -16.43
N ASN A 164 -49.05 -10.77 -15.50
CA ASN A 164 -49.70 -12.08 -15.48
C ASN A 164 -51.21 -11.89 -15.53
N HIS A 165 -51.84 -12.28 -16.63
CA HIS A 165 -53.07 -13.10 -16.71
C HIS A 165 -53.46 -13.17 -18.19
N ALA A 166 -53.44 -14.33 -18.87
CA ALA A 166 -54.23 -15.56 -18.70
C ALA A 166 -55.49 -15.56 -19.57
N GLY A 167 -55.50 -16.50 -20.54
CA GLY A 167 -56.66 -17.29 -20.96
C GLY A 167 -57.55 -16.71 -22.08
N ALA A 168 -57.62 -17.41 -23.22
CA ALA A 168 -58.81 -18.16 -23.63
C ALA A 168 -58.64 -18.76 -25.05
N VAL A 169 -58.79 -20.09 -25.09
CA VAL A 169 -59.27 -21.00 -26.17
C VAL A 169 -58.61 -20.94 -27.55
#